data_AF-A0A016VP10-F1
#
_entry.id   AF-A0A016VP10-F1
#
_cell.length_a   1.000
_cell.length_b   1.000
_cell.length_c   1.000
_cell.angle_alpha   90.00
_cell.angle_beta   90.00
_cell.angle_gamma   90.00
#
_symmetry.space_group_name_H-M   'P 1'
#
loop_
_entity.id
_entity.type
_entity.pdbx_description
1 polymer ?
#
loop_
_entity_poly.entity_id
_entity_poly.type
_entity_poly.pdbx_seq_one_letter_code
_entity_poly.pdbx_strand_id
1 'polypeptide(L)'
;MMVLGGGGYTLRNVARCWANETGVLLDVEMTNEIPENAEYLPFFEPEFTLRPDLPKRADNHNTKEFLSAIRQEIIENLRQVKGAPSVQMMPIPEDLLDVDVALCRPELGDEERAKDYEETNVTYSGIEA
;
A
#
# COMPACT_ATOMS: atom_id res chain seq x y z
N MET A 1 -13.27 5.32 0.56
CA MET A 1 -11.80 5.29 0.69
C MET A 1 -11.34 3.93 0.19
N MET A 2 -10.37 3.89 -0.73
CA MET A 2 -9.72 2.65 -1.17
C MET A 2 -8.31 2.67 -0.59
N VAL A 3 -7.93 1.62 0.13
CA VAL A 3 -6.59 1.50 0.70
C VAL A 3 -5.85 0.43 -0.06
N LEU A 4 -4.67 0.80 -0.55
CA LEU A 4 -3.79 -0.06 -1.32
C LEU A 4 -2.46 -0.17 -0.60
N GLY A 5 -1.80 -1.30 -0.78
CA GLY A 5 -0.41 -1.46 -0.36
C GLY A 5 0.56 -0.68 -1.26
N GLY A 6 1.82 -1.07 -1.22
CA GLY A 6 2.87 -0.47 -2.02
C GLY A 6 4.23 -1.11 -1.72
N GLY A 7 5.31 -0.37 -2.01
CA GLY A 7 6.66 -0.85 -1.77
C GLY A 7 7.00 -1.01 -0.29
N GLY A 8 7.84 -2.00 0.01
CA GLY A 8 8.36 -2.24 1.34
C GLY A 8 9.38 -3.37 1.31
N TYR A 9 10.64 -3.06 1.64
CA TYR A 9 11.77 -3.98 1.39
C TYR A 9 12.25 -4.74 2.63
N THR A 10 11.58 -4.55 3.77
CA THR A 10 11.80 -5.35 4.98
C THR A 10 10.49 -6.05 5.30
N LEU A 11 10.31 -7.27 4.80
CA LEU A 11 9.04 -8.01 4.78
C LEU A 11 8.34 -8.06 6.15
N ARG A 12 9.09 -8.39 7.21
CA ARG A 12 8.62 -8.39 8.60
C ARG A 12 8.04 -7.04 9.07
N ASN A 13 8.57 -5.92 8.58
CA ASN A 13 8.04 -4.60 8.89
C ASN A 13 6.82 -4.23 8.03
N VAL A 14 6.77 -4.72 6.79
CA VAL A 14 5.59 -4.55 5.91
C VAL A 14 4.38 -5.24 6.53
N ALA A 15 4.55 -6.49 6.97
CA ALA A 15 3.49 -7.25 7.64
C ALA A 15 2.98 -6.52 8.90
N ARG A 16 3.89 -6.01 9.75
CA ARG A 16 3.54 -5.21 10.94
C ARG A 16 2.77 -3.93 10.58
N CYS A 17 3.25 -3.20 9.59
CA CYS A 17 2.66 -1.94 9.15
C CYS A 17 1.21 -2.16 8.68
N TRP A 18 1.01 -3.08 7.74
CA TRP A 18 -0.32 -3.33 7.17
C TRP A 18 -1.29 -3.94 8.18
N ALA A 19 -0.83 -4.81 9.08
CA ALA A 19 -1.66 -5.33 10.17
C ALA A 19 -2.13 -4.21 11.12
N ASN A 20 -1.22 -3.32 11.52
CA ASN A 20 -1.57 -2.18 12.38
C ASN A 20 -2.47 -1.16 11.66
N GLU A 21 -2.19 -0.85 10.40
CA GLU A 21 -3.03 0.05 9.58
C GLU A 21 -4.42 -0.53 9.36
N THR A 22 -4.55 -1.85 9.18
CA THR A 22 -5.86 -2.51 9.11
C THR A 22 -6.64 -2.36 10.41
N GLY A 23 -5.97 -2.48 11.57
CA GLY A 23 -6.57 -2.18 12.86
C GLY A 23 -7.14 -0.75 12.94
N VAL A 24 -6.37 0.25 12.49
CA VAL A 24 -6.81 1.66 12.42
C VAL A 24 -8.02 1.82 11.50
N LEU A 25 -8.04 1.16 10.34
CA LEU A 25 -9.18 1.23 9.41
C LEU A 25 -10.46 0.63 9.97
N LEU A 26 -10.33 -0.39 10.83
CA LEU A 26 -11.44 -1.03 11.52
C LEU A 26 -11.80 -0.35 12.84
N ASP A 27 -11.09 0.71 13.23
CA ASP A 27 -11.20 1.38 14.52
C ASP A 27 -11.00 0.41 15.71
N VAL A 28 -10.06 -0.53 15.54
CA VAL A 28 -9.68 -1.54 16.53
C VAL A 28 -8.26 -1.28 17.03
N GLU A 29 -8.14 -1.13 18.35
CA GLU A 29 -6.83 -1.02 19.00
C GLU A 29 -6.15 -2.40 19.06
N MET A 30 -5.16 -2.60 18.19
CA MET A 30 -4.40 -3.85 18.12
C MET A 30 -3.42 -3.97 19.29
N THR A 31 -3.35 -5.16 19.87
CA THR A 31 -2.34 -5.53 20.88
C THR A 31 -0.93 -5.47 20.29
N ASN A 32 0.07 -5.22 21.14
CA ASN A 32 1.46 -5.16 20.68
C ASN A 32 2.11 -6.53 20.53
N GLU A 33 1.53 -7.58 21.11
CA GLU A 33 2.02 -8.95 21.01
C GLU A 33 1.53 -9.59 19.71
N ILE A 34 2.42 -10.28 19.00
CA ILE A 34 2.05 -11.07 17.83
C ILE A 34 1.43 -12.38 18.31
N PRO A 35 0.29 -12.81 17.74
CA PRO A 35 -0.37 -14.06 18.13
C PRO A 35 0.57 -15.27 18.01
N GLU A 36 0.65 -16.10 19.06
CA GLU A 36 1.52 -17.28 19.10
C GLU A 36 1.15 -18.34 18.04
N ASN A 37 -0.10 -18.35 17.61
CA ASN A 37 -0.61 -19.26 16.58
C ASN A 37 -0.34 -18.77 15.14
N ALA A 38 0.36 -17.64 14.97
CA ALA A 38 0.72 -17.15 13.65
C ALA A 38 1.77 -18.07 12.99
N GLU A 39 1.47 -18.58 11.79
CA GLU A 39 2.35 -19.47 11.02
C GLU A 39 3.77 -18.88 10.82
N TYR A 40 3.85 -17.57 10.61
CA TYR A 40 5.10 -16.86 10.34
C TYR A 40 5.73 -16.20 11.58
N LEU A 41 5.35 -16.63 12.80
CA LEU A 41 5.89 -16.07 14.04
C LEU A 41 7.44 -15.98 14.09
N PRO A 42 8.21 -16.97 13.61
CA PRO A 42 9.69 -16.90 13.63
C PRO A 42 10.28 -15.71 12.87
N PHE A 43 9.58 -15.15 11.87
CA PHE A 43 10.06 -13.97 11.12
C PHE A 43 10.06 -12.68 11.95
N PHE A 44 9.39 -12.69 13.11
CA PHE A 44 9.26 -11.55 13.99
C PHE A 44 10.24 -11.56 15.17
N GLU A 45 11.15 -12.54 15.22
CA GLU A 45 12.28 -12.55 16.14
C GLU A 45 13.12 -11.25 16.07
N PRO A 46 13.78 -10.87 17.18
CA PRO A 46 13.67 -11.45 18.52
C PRO A 46 12.52 -10.89 19.37
N GLU A 47 11.91 -9.76 19.00
CA GLU A 47 10.96 -9.06 19.88
C GLU A 47 9.54 -9.64 19.85
N PHE A 48 9.13 -10.34 18.79
CA PHE A 48 7.77 -10.88 18.61
C PHE A 48 6.63 -9.85 18.83
N THR A 49 6.93 -8.57 18.61
CA THR A 49 5.97 -7.48 18.77
C THR A 49 5.54 -6.86 17.43
N LEU A 50 4.34 -6.30 17.42
CA LEU A 50 3.75 -5.56 16.31
C LEU A 50 4.46 -4.21 16.10
N ARG A 51 4.82 -3.52 17.19
CA ARG A 51 5.46 -2.20 17.20
C ARG A 51 6.83 -2.28 17.88
N PRO A 52 7.84 -2.86 17.20
CA PRO A 52 9.19 -2.94 17.74
C PRO A 52 9.91 -1.59 17.65
N ASP A 53 10.89 -1.38 18.53
CA ASP A 53 11.81 -0.24 18.43
C ASP A 53 12.77 -0.46 17.25
N LEU A 54 12.60 0.33 16.20
CA LEU A 54 13.46 0.26 15.02
C LEU A 54 14.70 1.15 15.21
N PRO A 55 15.91 0.66 14.90
CA PRO A 55 17.11 1.47 14.98
C PRO A 55 17.03 2.63 14.00
N LYS A 56 17.41 3.84 14.44
CA LYS A 56 17.56 4.99 13.54
C LYS A 56 18.74 4.71 12.60
N ARG A 57 18.44 4.45 11.33
CA ARG A 57 19.43 4.15 10.30
C ARG A 57 20.03 5.39 9.65
N ALA A 58 19.36 6.53 9.75
CA ALA A 58 19.76 7.77 9.08
C ALA A 58 19.43 8.98 9.95
N ASP A 59 20.27 10.00 9.85
CA ASP A 59 20.05 11.30 10.47
C ASP A 59 18.95 12.07 9.75
N ASN A 60 18.17 12.82 10.52
CA ASN A 60 17.12 13.65 9.96
C ASN A 60 17.70 14.94 9.38
N HIS A 61 17.81 15.01 8.06
CA HIS A 61 18.24 16.22 7.34
C HIS A 61 17.07 17.18 7.00
N ASN A 62 15.85 16.86 7.42
CA ASN A 62 14.69 17.71 7.17
C ASN A 62 14.59 18.81 8.24
N THR A 63 15.15 19.97 7.95
CA THR A 63 15.05 21.14 8.83
C THR A 63 13.62 21.71 8.83
N LYS A 64 13.24 22.38 9.92
CA LYS A 64 11.89 22.95 10.06
C LYS A 64 11.63 24.03 9.01
N GLU A 65 12.66 24.79 8.69
CA GLU A 65 12.63 25.87 7.71
C GLU A 65 12.36 25.30 6.31
N PHE A 66 13.06 24.21 5.93
CA PHE A 66 12.86 23.52 4.66
C PHE A 66 11.44 22.96 4.51
N LEU A 67 10.94 22.26 5.53
CA LEU A 67 9.58 21.73 5.52
C LEU A 67 8.52 22.84 5.45
N SER A 68 8.76 23.97 6.12
CA SER A 68 7.85 25.12 6.11
C SER A 68 7.78 25.78 4.73
N ALA A 69 8.93 25.90 4.05
CA ALA A 69 9.00 26.43 2.70
C ALA A 69 8.21 25.56 1.70
N ILE A 70 8.44 24.24 1.70
CA ILE A 70 7.69 23.29 0.85
C ILE A 70 6.19 23.36 1.14
N ARG A 71 5.80 23.39 2.42
CA ARG A 71 4.39 23.49 2.80
C ARG A 71 3.74 24.75 2.24
N GLN A 72 4.41 25.90 2.30
CA GLN A 72 3.87 27.15 1.79
C GLN A 72 3.68 27.10 0.27
N GLU A 73 4.65 26.53 -0.45
CA GLU A 73 4.57 26.34 -1.90
C GLU A 73 3.39 25.44 -2.29
N ILE A 74 3.23 24.28 -1.64
CA ILE A 74 2.12 23.36 -1.90
C ILE A 74 0.77 24.05 -1.66
N ILE A 75 0.63 24.83 -0.58
CA ILE A 75 -0.61 25.56 -0.28
C ILE A 75 -0.93 26.59 -1.37
N GLU A 76 0.08 27.31 -1.86
CA GLU A 76 -0.12 28.27 -2.94
C GLU A 76 -0.52 27.59 -4.26
N ASN A 77 0.09 26.43 -4.57
CA ASN A 77 -0.30 25.62 -5.72
C ASN A 77 -1.75 25.11 -5.58
N LEU A 78 -2.16 24.66 -4.40
CA LEU A 78 -3.53 24.22 -4.13
C LEU A 78 -4.55 25.36 -4.28
N ARG A 79 -4.18 26.62 -3.96
CA ARG A 79 -5.06 27.79 -4.20
C ARG A 79 -5.32 28.03 -5.68
N GLN A 80 -4.37 27.68 -6.54
CA GLN A 80 -4.50 27.86 -7.99
C GLN A 80 -5.35 26.78 -8.64
N VAL A 81 -5.55 25.63 -7.97
CA VAL A 81 -6.55 24.64 -8.35
C VAL A 81 -7.93 25.27 -8.10
N LYS A 82 -8.43 26.03 -9.07
CA LYS A 82 -9.84 26.47 -9.13
C LYS A 82 -10.68 25.23 -8.84
N GLY A 83 -11.55 25.30 -7.84
CA GLY A 83 -12.43 24.19 -7.48
C GLY A 83 -13.07 23.64 -8.74
N ALA A 84 -12.64 22.45 -9.17
CA ALA A 84 -13.35 21.73 -10.21
C ALA A 84 -14.74 21.51 -9.63
N PRO A 85 -15.82 22.07 -10.23
CA PRO A 85 -17.16 21.78 -9.76
C PRO A 85 -17.27 20.26 -9.74
N SER A 86 -17.61 19.71 -8.57
CA SER A 86 -17.69 18.27 -8.36
C SER A 86 -18.55 17.70 -9.47
N VAL A 87 -17.95 16.96 -10.41
CA VAL A 87 -18.73 16.25 -11.42
C VAL A 87 -19.38 15.10 -10.68
N GLN A 88 -20.67 15.27 -10.37
CA GLN A 88 -21.46 14.22 -9.77
C GLN A 88 -21.39 13.00 -10.69
N MET A 89 -21.04 11.84 -10.14
CA MET A 89 -21.16 10.58 -10.86
C MET A 89 -22.61 10.43 -11.30
N MET A 90 -22.86 10.60 -12.59
CA MET A 90 -24.17 10.34 -13.19
C MET A 90 -24.19 8.90 -13.70
N PRO A 91 -25.32 8.19 -13.55
CA PRO A 91 -25.49 6.90 -14.22
C PRO A 91 -25.32 7.13 -15.73
N ILE A 92 -24.55 6.25 -16.36
CA ILE A 92 -24.36 6.29 -17.82
C ILE A 92 -25.73 5.98 -18.44
N PRO A 93 -26.28 6.85 -19.32
CA PRO A 93 -27.54 6.56 -20.01
C PRO A 93 -27.48 5.21 -20.72
N GLU A 94 -28.57 4.44 -20.67
CA GLU A 94 -28.64 3.07 -21.21
C GLU A 94 -28.30 3.00 -22.71
N ASP A 95 -28.49 4.09 -23.45
CA ASP A 95 -28.19 4.19 -24.90
C ASP A 95 -26.71 4.51 -25.21
N LEU A 96 -25.89 4.85 -24.22
CA LEU A 96 -24.50 5.30 -24.43
C LEU A 96 -23.49 4.15 -24.45
N LEU A 97 -23.86 2.99 -23.88
CA LEU A 97 -23.04 1.79 -23.86
C LEU A 97 -23.92 0.59 -24.15
N ASP A 98 -23.67 -0.06 -25.28
CA ASP A 98 -24.16 -1.41 -25.51
C ASP A 98 -23.34 -2.37 -24.63
N VAL A 99 -23.91 -2.71 -23.47
CA VAL A 99 -23.27 -3.54 -22.44
C VAL A 99 -22.92 -4.92 -22.99
N ASP A 100 -23.75 -5.47 -23.87
CA ASP A 100 -23.50 -6.77 -24.49
C ASP A 100 -22.30 -6.69 -25.43
N VAL A 101 -22.16 -5.60 -26.20
CA VAL A 101 -20.98 -5.37 -27.04
C VAL A 101 -19.74 -5.06 -26.21
N ALA A 102 -19.86 -4.31 -25.12
CA ALA A 102 -18.73 -3.95 -24.26
C ALA A 102 -18.18 -5.16 -23.48
N LEU A 103 -19.05 -6.04 -22.99
CA LEU A 103 -18.64 -7.23 -22.21
C LEU A 103 -18.25 -8.41 -23.10
N CYS A 104 -18.82 -8.55 -24.31
CA CYS A 104 -18.49 -9.64 -25.22
C CYS A 104 -17.29 -9.34 -26.14
N ARG A 105 -16.76 -8.11 -26.11
CA ARG A 105 -15.55 -7.81 -26.87
C ARG A 105 -14.36 -8.45 -26.15
N PRO A 106 -13.58 -9.32 -26.82
CA PRO A 106 -12.34 -9.81 -26.23
C PRO A 106 -11.47 -8.60 -25.89
N GLU A 107 -10.97 -8.53 -24.65
CA GLU A 107 -10.09 -7.43 -24.27
C GLU A 107 -8.84 -7.51 -25.14
N LEU A 108 -8.43 -6.35 -25.67
CA LEU A 108 -7.27 -6.27 -26.56
C LEU A 108 -6.01 -6.53 -25.73
N GLY A 109 -5.56 -7.80 -25.68
CA GLY A 109 -4.41 -8.24 -24.90
C GLY A 109 -4.58 -9.57 -24.16
N ASP A 110 -5.77 -10.17 -24.14
CA ASP A 110 -6.03 -11.43 -23.40
C ASP A 110 -5.23 -12.64 -23.94
N GLU A 111 -4.82 -12.63 -25.21
CA GLU A 111 -4.02 -13.71 -25.80
C GLU A 111 -2.54 -13.69 -25.36
N GLU A 112 -2.03 -12.58 -24.83
CA GLU A 112 -0.61 -12.38 -24.49
C GLU A 112 -0.33 -12.26 -22.98
N ARG A 113 -1.30 -12.53 -22.09
CA ARG A 113 -0.95 -12.66 -20.66
C ARG A 113 -0.22 -13.98 -20.45
N ALA A 114 1.10 -13.94 -20.58
CA ALA A 114 1.96 -15.01 -20.12
C ALA A 114 1.54 -15.40 -18.70
N LYS A 115 1.40 -16.71 -18.46
CA LYS A 115 1.24 -17.21 -17.10
C LYS A 115 2.57 -17.01 -16.41
N ASP A 116 2.74 -15.88 -15.73
CA ASP A 116 3.97 -15.55 -14.98
C ASP A 116 4.19 -16.44 -13.75
N TYR A 117 3.48 -17.56 -13.64
CA TYR A 117 3.84 -18.64 -12.72
C TYR A 117 5.05 -19.39 -13.28
N GLU A 118 6.20 -18.72 -13.36
CA GLU A 118 7.42 -19.46 -13.13
C GLU A 118 7.37 -19.92 -11.67
N GLU A 119 7.37 -21.23 -11.46
CA GLU A 119 7.78 -21.84 -10.20
C GLU A 119 9.23 -21.40 -9.91
N THR A 120 9.37 -20.17 -9.45
CA THR A 120 10.61 -19.71 -8.86
C THR A 120 10.68 -20.41 -7.52
N ASN A 121 11.26 -21.61 -7.53
CA ASN A 121 11.82 -22.31 -6.37
C ASN A 121 12.99 -21.48 -5.81
N VAL A 122 12.75 -20.21 -5.48
CA VAL A 122 13.66 -19.41 -4.67
C VAL A 122 13.30 -19.75 -3.23
N THR A 123 13.65 -20.97 -2.83
CA THR A 123 13.94 -21.23 -1.43
C THR A 123 15.10 -20.31 -1.07
N TYR A 124 14.85 -19.35 -0.18
CA TYR A 124 15.87 -18.57 0.49
C TYR A 124 16.87 -19.54 1.12
N SER A 125 17.98 -19.82 0.43
CA SER A 125 19.12 -20.49 1.05
C SER A 125 19.75 -19.46 1.97
N GLY A 126 19.54 -19.63 3.27
CA GLY A 126 20.18 -18.83 4.29
C GLY A 126 21.67 -18.68 4.01
N ILE A 127 22.17 -17.47 4.22
CA ILE A 127 23.60 -17.18 4.26
C ILE A 127 24.14 -17.97 5.46
N GLU A 128 24.87 -19.06 5.19
CA GLU A 128 25.75 -19.66 6.18
C GLU A 128 27.05 -18.85 6.25
N ALA A 129 27.32 -18.37 7.47
CA ALA A 129 28.57 -17.88 8.07
C ALA A 129 29.49 -16.95 7.24
#